data_AF-A0A7V4N452-F1
#
_entry.id   AF-A0A7V4N452-F1
#
_cell.length_a   1.000
_cell.length_b   1.000
_cell.length_c   1.000
_cell.angle_alpha   90.00
_cell.angle_beta   90.00
_cell.angle_gamma   90.00
#
_symmetry.space_group_name_H-M   'P 1'
#
loop_
_entity.id
_entity.type
_entity.pdbx_description
1 polymer ?
#
loop_
_entity_poly.entity_id
_entity_poly.type
_entity_poly.pdbx_seq_one_letter_code
_entity_poly.pdbx_strand_id
1 'polypeptide(L)' 'MTVTLRAGESQESLLKRFRKEVVKGRILSTYRKKRWYISKSEQRRLAKQRAVRKARRKMLRRQSKQGGRQG' A
#
# COMPACT_ATOMS: atom_id res chain seq x y z
N MET A 1 17.01 8.94 3.03
CA MET A 1 16.81 8.17 1.77
C MET A 1 17.20 9.10 0.66
N THR A 2 18.30 8.79 -0.02
CA THR A 2 18.93 9.73 -0.95
C THR A 2 19.09 9.02 -2.29
N VAL A 3 18.65 9.66 -3.37
CA VAL A 3 18.79 9.13 -4.74
C VAL A 3 19.73 10.06 -5.49
N THR A 4 20.91 9.54 -5.85
CA THR A 4 21.91 10.27 -6.62
C THR A 4 21.79 9.95 -8.11
N LEU A 5 22.12 10.94 -8.95
CA LEU A 5 22.18 10.78 -10.40
C LEU A 5 23.27 9.76 -10.77
N ARG A 6 22.96 8.83 -11.67
CA ARG A 6 23.93 7.87 -12.21
C ARG A 6 24.53 8.39 -13.51
N ALA A 7 25.77 8.01 -13.81
CA ALA A 7 26.40 8.32 -15.08
C ALA A 7 25.57 7.75 -16.24
N GLY A 8 25.33 8.57 -17.27
CA GLY A 8 24.54 8.19 -18.45
C GLY A 8 23.02 8.04 -18.21
N GLU A 9 22.51 8.38 -17.02
CA GLU A 9 21.09 8.29 -16.74
C GLU A 9 20.34 9.56 -17.18
N SER A 10 19.15 9.36 -17.76
CA SER A 10 18.23 10.46 -18.07
C SER A 10 17.52 10.99 -16.81
N GLN A 11 17.14 12.27 -16.81
CA GLN A 11 16.43 12.89 -15.69
C GLN A 11 15.10 12.20 -15.36
N GLU A 12 14.39 11.68 -16.38
CA GLU A 12 13.14 10.94 -16.16
C GLU A 12 13.38 9.63 -15.40
N SER A 13 14.46 8.91 -15.72
CA SER A 13 14.83 7.68 -15.00
C SER A 13 15.17 7.98 -13.54
N LEU A 14 15.92 9.07 -13.29
CA LEU A 14 16.22 9.52 -11.94
C LEU A 14 14.94 9.78 -11.13
N LEU A 15 13.97 10.51 -11.71
CA LEU A 15 12.68 10.79 -11.08
C LEU A 15 11.87 9.51 -10.79
N LYS A 16 11.90 8.53 -11.71
CA LYS A 16 11.24 7.23 -11.49
C LYS A 16 11.85 6.50 -10.29
N ARG A 17 13.18 6.47 -10.16
CA ARG A 17 13.87 5.86 -9.00
C ARG A 17 13.53 6.61 -7.71
N PHE A 18 13.56 7.94 -7.72
CA PHE A 18 13.16 8.75 -6.58
C PHE A 18 11.74 8.43 -6.10
N ARG A 19 10.75 8.42 -7.02
CA ARG A 19 9.37 8.08 -6.68
C ARG A 19 9.27 6.66 -6.09
N LYS A 20 9.98 5.70 -6.68
CA LYS A 20 10.02 4.31 -6.19
C LYS A 20 10.56 4.24 -4.76
N GLU A 21 11.65 4.93 -4.48
CA GLU A 21 12.26 4.98 -3.15
C GLU A 21 11.30 5.64 -2.13
N VAL A 22 10.68 6.78 -2.46
CA VAL A 22 9.67 7.43 -1.58
C VAL A 22 8.49 6.52 -1.26
N VAL A 23 7.98 5.79 -2.25
CA VAL A 23 6.89 4.81 -2.07
C VAL A 23 7.33 3.64 -1.20
N LYS A 24 8.54 3.10 -1.44
CA LYS A 24 9.14 2.01 -0.66
C LYS A 24 9.31 2.40 0.81
N GLY A 25 9.80 3.62 1.06
CA GLY A 25 9.93 4.20 2.39
C GLY A 25 8.59 4.54 3.06
N ARG A 26 7.46 4.47 2.32
CA ARG A 26 6.10 4.76 2.81
C ARG A 26 5.93 6.16 3.41
N ILE A 27 6.85 7.10 3.12
CA ILE A 27 6.97 8.40 3.79
C ILE A 27 5.62 9.13 3.81
N LEU A 28 5.06 9.41 2.62
CA LEU A 28 3.79 10.13 2.49
C LEU A 28 2.61 9.38 3.14
N SER A 29 2.59 8.05 3.05
CA SER A 29 1.51 7.25 3.64
C SER A 29 1.54 7.28 5.17
N THR A 30 2.74 7.27 5.75
CA THR A 30 2.94 7.35 7.20
C THR A 30 2.52 8.73 7.72
N TYR A 31 2.93 9.81 7.06
CA TYR A 31 2.50 11.16 7.41
C TYR A 31 0.98 11.33 7.30
N ARG A 32 0.35 10.89 6.20
CA ARG A 32 -1.12 10.93 6.07
C ARG A 32 -1.83 10.16 7.18
N LYS A 33 -1.31 8.99 7.58
CA LYS A 33 -1.88 8.18 8.66
C LYS A 33 -1.73 8.85 10.03
N LYS A 34 -0.65 9.60 10.24
CA LYS A 34 -0.34 10.31 11.49
C LYS A 34 -0.81 11.77 11.52
N ARG A 35 -1.42 12.27 10.44
CA ARG A 35 -1.81 13.68 10.29
C ARG A 35 -2.75 14.17 11.39
N TRP A 36 -3.63 13.29 11.85
CA TRP A 36 -4.62 13.60 12.87
C TRP A 36 -4.47 12.64 14.04
N TYR A 37 -4.74 13.14 15.24
CA TYR A 37 -4.86 12.28 16.40
C TYR A 37 -6.06 11.34 16.23
N ILE A 38 -5.85 10.07 16.53
CA ILE A 38 -6.88 9.02 16.53
C ILE A 38 -6.75 8.28 17.85
N SER A 39 -7.84 8.17 18.59
CA SER A 39 -7.84 7.46 19.87
C SER A 39 -7.50 5.97 19.69
N LYS A 40 -7.02 5.34 20.77
CA LYS A 40 -6.69 3.90 20.74
C LYS A 40 -7.91 3.03 20.38
N SER A 41 -9.10 3.39 20.83
CA SER A 41 -10.34 2.67 20.50
C SER A 41 -10.68 2.77 19.02
N GLU A 42 -10.56 3.96 18.44
CA GLU A 42 -10.82 4.20 17.03
C GLU A 42 -9.80 3.47 16.14
N GLN A 43 -8.52 3.46 16.52
CA GLN A 43 -7.50 2.68 15.84
C GLN A 43 -7.82 1.17 15.84
N ARG A 44 -8.29 0.62 16.97
CA ARG A 44 -8.73 -0.78 17.07
C ARG A 44 -9.95 -1.05 16.19
N ARG A 45 -10.94 -0.15 16.18
CA ARG A 45 -12.14 -0.25 15.35
C ARG A 45 -11.78 -0.32 13.86
N LEU A 46 -10.91 0.58 13.38
CA LEU A 46 -10.44 0.60 12.00
C LEU A 46 -9.66 -0.68 11.64
N ALA A 47 -8.82 -1.19 12.54
CA ALA A 47 -8.09 -2.45 12.33
C ALA A 47 -9.03 -3.65 12.21
N LYS A 48 -10.03 -3.77 13.11
CA LYS A 48 -11.06 -4.83 13.06
C LYS A 48 -11.83 -4.78 11.75
N GLN A 49 -12.33 -3.60 11.35
CA GLN A 49 -13.03 -3.43 10.08
C GLN A 49 -12.16 -3.84 8.88
N ARG A 50 -10.88 -3.42 8.86
CA ARG A 50 -9.95 -3.80 7.79
C ARG A 50 -9.73 -5.31 7.71
N ALA A 51 -9.64 -5.99 8.86
CA ALA A 51 -9.51 -7.45 8.92
C ALA A 51 -10.74 -8.15 8.34
N VAL A 52 -11.95 -7.75 8.75
CA VAL A 52 -13.21 -8.28 8.21
C VAL A 52 -13.30 -8.07 6.70
N ARG A 53 -13.00 -6.86 6.20
CA ARG A 53 -12.98 -6.59 4.75
C ARG A 53 -11.96 -7.46 4.01
N LYS A 54 -10.79 -7.73 4.61
CA LYS A 54 -9.76 -8.62 4.02
C LYS A 54 -10.26 -10.07 3.96
N ALA A 55 -10.90 -10.56 5.02
CA ALA A 55 -11.49 -11.90 5.06
C ALA A 55 -12.58 -12.07 4.00
N ARG A 56 -13.53 -11.12 3.91
CA ARG A 56 -14.58 -11.11 2.88
C ARG A 56 -14.01 -11.16 1.47
N ARG A 57 -13.04 -10.30 1.15
CA ARG A 57 -12.37 -10.33 -0.17
C ARG A 57 -11.65 -11.65 -0.45
N LYS A 58 -11.05 -12.29 0.56
CA LYS A 58 -10.40 -13.60 0.40
C LYS A 58 -11.42 -14.70 0.07
N MET A 59 -12.61 -14.66 0.69
CA MET A 59 -13.69 -15.62 0.41
C MET A 59 -14.22 -15.44 -1.02
N LEU A 60 -14.54 -14.21 -1.43
CA LEU A 60 -15.00 -13.92 -2.80
C LEU A 60 -13.98 -14.37 -3.87
N ARG A 61 -12.68 -14.10 -3.65
CA ARG A 61 -11.62 -14.54 -4.58
C ARG A 61 -11.46 -16.07 -4.62
N ARG A 62 -11.85 -16.80 -3.58
CA ARG A 62 -11.82 -18.27 -3.58
C ARG A 62 -13.00 -18.82 -4.37
N GLN A 63 -14.19 -18.28 -4.16
CA GLN A 63 -15.40 -18.67 -4.89
C GLN A 63 -15.27 -18.41 -6.39
N SER A 64 -14.75 -17.23 -6.80
CA SER A 64 -14.56 -16.91 -8.22
C SER A 64 -13.56 -17.84 -8.92
N LYS A 65 -12.54 -18.32 -8.20
CA LYS A 65 -11.57 -19.29 -8.72
C LYS A 65 -12.12 -20.72 -8.82
N GLN A 66 -13.12 -21.07 -8.02
CA GLN A 66 -13.78 -22.38 -8.07
C GLN A 66 -14.82 -22.43 -9.18
N GLY A 67 -15.55 -21.34 -9.43
CA GLY A 67 -16.51 -21.24 -10.53
C GLY A 67 -15.87 -21.25 -11.92
N GLY A 68 -14.71 -20.64 -12.11
CA GLY A 68 -13.98 -20.65 -13.39
C GLY A 68 -13.20 -21.93 -13.69
N ARG A 69 -13.38 -23.00 -12.90
CA ARG A 69 -12.70 -24.30 -13.07
C ARG A 69 -13.66 -25.41 -13.52
N GLN A 70 -14.96 -25.10 -13.64
CA GLN A 70 -16.03 -26.00 -14.12
C GLN A 70 -16.60 -25.58 -15.48
N GLY A 71 -16.01 -24.56 -16.13
CA GLY A 71 -16.37 -24.09 -17.47
C GLY A 71 -15.19 -24.16 -18.42
#